data_AF-A0A2U0I0J6-F1
#
_entry.id   AF-A0A2U0I0J6-F1
#
_cell.length_a   1.000
_cell.length_b   1.000
_cell.length_c   1.000
_cell.angle_alpha   90.00
_cell.angle_beta   90.00
_cell.angle_gamma   90.00
#
_symmetry.space_group_name_H-M   'P 1'
#
loop_
_entity.id
_entity.type
_entity.pdbx_description
1 polymer ?
#
loop_
_entity_poly.entity_id
_entity_poly.type
_entity_poly.pdbx_seq_one_letter_code
_entity_poly.pdbx_strand_id
1 'polypeptide(L)' 'MGEQTLIVILGIVFAILGLAIITRLKKLTSHKYYRILIFIIAILLVCFGVYLGIRGINQYG' A
#
# COMPACT_ATOMS: atom_id res chain seq x y z
N MET A 1 -9.48 18.20 -11.94
CA MET A 1 -9.32 16.98 -12.77
C MET A 1 -7.96 16.32 -12.61
N GLY A 2 -6.83 17.04 -12.65
CA GLY A 2 -5.49 16.42 -12.54
C GLY A 2 -5.14 15.82 -11.17
N GLU A 3 -5.33 16.58 -10.08
CA GLU A 3 -4.91 16.16 -8.73
C GLU A 3 -5.71 14.98 -8.16
N GLN A 4 -6.96 14.82 -8.60
CA GLN A 4 -7.89 13.80 -8.13
C GLN A 4 -7.49 12.41 -8.65
N THR A 5 -7.25 12.33 -9.96
CA THR A 5 -6.76 11.13 -10.63
C THR A 5 -5.39 10.73 -10.07
N LEU A 6 -4.54 11.72 -9.74
CA LEU A 6 -3.26 11.48 -9.07
C LEU A 6 -3.43 10.79 -7.71
N ILE A 7 -4.38 11.22 -6.87
CA ILE A 7 -4.61 10.60 -5.53
C ILE A 7 -5.06 9.14 -5.66
N VAL A 8 -5.96 8.85 -6.59
CA VAL A 8 -6.45 7.48 -6.83
C VAL A 8 -5.33 6.60 -7.40
N ILE A 9 -4.57 7.08 -8.38
CA ILE A 9 -3.41 6.37 -8.94
C ILE A 9 -2.37 6.12 -7.84
N LEU A 10 -2.10 7.11 -6.99
CA LEU A 10 -1.15 6.98 -5.88
C LEU A 10 -1.61 5.88 -4.91
N GLY A 11 -2.90 5.83 -4.57
CA GLY A 11 -3.48 4.77 -3.73
C GLY A 11 -3.30 3.37 -4.33
N ILE A 12 -3.54 3.23 -5.63
CA ILE A 12 -3.36 1.95 -6.36
C ILE A 12 -1.88 1.53 -6.35
N VAL A 13 -0.96 2.46 -6.62
CA VAL A 13 0.49 2.19 -6.61
C VAL A 13 0.94 1.73 -5.22
N PHE A 14 0.49 2.39 -4.16
CA PHE A 14 0.81 1.99 -2.78
C PHE A 14 0.22 0.63 -2.40
N ALA A 15 -0.99 0.31 -2.84
CA ALA A 15 -1.59 -1.00 -2.63
C ALA A 15 -0.80 -2.12 -3.34
N ILE A 16 -0.40 -1.91 -4.59
CA ILE A 16 0.41 -2.88 -5.36
C ILE A 16 1.79 -3.05 -4.72
N LEU A 17 2.44 -1.98 -4.28
CA LEU A 17 3.73 -2.04 -3.59
C LEU A 17 3.64 -2.81 -2.27
N GLY A 18 2.62 -2.53 -1.45
CA GLY A 18 2.37 -3.28 -0.22
C GLY A 18 2.16 -4.77 -0.49
N LEU A 19 1.37 -5.12 -1.52
CA LEU A 19 1.15 -6.50 -1.92
C LEU A 19 2.46 -7.17 -2.39
N ALA A 20 3.23 -6.50 -3.24
CA ALA A 20 4.49 -7.01 -3.77
C ALA A 20 5.52 -7.30 -2.67
N ILE A 21 5.56 -6.45 -1.64
CA ILE A 21 6.41 -6.65 -0.45
C ILE A 21 5.96 -7.90 0.32
N ILE A 22 4.65 -8.11 0.49
CA ILE A 22 4.09 -9.33 1.13
C ILE A 22 4.47 -10.59 0.33
N THR A 23 4.38 -10.54 -1.00
CA THR A 23 4.68 -11.70 -1.84
C THR A 23 6.17 -12.06 -1.82
N ARG A 24 7.08 -11.08 -1.71
CA ARG A 24 8.53 -11.30 -1.65
C ARG A 24 9.12 -11.30 -0.24
N LEU A 25 8.28 -11.33 0.79
CA LEU A 25 8.69 -11.12 2.17
C LEU A 25 9.68 -12.17 2.70
N LYS A 26 9.62 -13.41 2.17
CA LYS A 26 10.61 -14.47 2.44
C LYS A 26 11.98 -14.25 1.79
N LYS A 27 12.04 -13.47 0.70
CA LYS A 27 13.26 -13.24 -0.08
C LYS A 27 13.97 -11.95 0.33
N LEU A 28 13.26 -11.02 0.99
CA LEU A 28 13.77 -9.72 1.41
C LEU A 28 14.63 -9.76 2.69
N THR A 29 14.36 -10.69 3.61
CA THR A 29 15.11 -10.74 4.88
C THR A 29 15.12 -12.14 5.49
N SER A 30 16.29 -12.54 5.99
CA SER A 30 16.50 -13.82 6.68
C SER A 30 16.15 -13.74 8.18
N HIS A 31 16.17 -12.54 8.76
CA HIS A 31 15.96 -12.32 10.19
C HIS A 31 14.47 -12.21 10.55
N LYS A 32 14.02 -13.02 11.52
CA LYS A 32 12.61 -13.06 12.00
C LYS A 32 12.04 -11.68 12.38
N TYR A 33 12.81 -10.84 13.07
CA TYR A 33 12.36 -9.51 13.51
C TYR A 33 12.07 -8.58 12.34
N TYR A 34 12.98 -8.49 11.37
CA TYR A 34 12.80 -7.67 10.16
C TYR A 34 11.65 -8.20 9.30
N ARG A 35 11.40 -9.50 9.32
CA ARG A 35 10.29 -10.12 8.59
C ARG A 35 8.94 -9.63 9.13
N ILE A 36 8.78 -9.59 10.45
CA ILE A 36 7.57 -9.08 11.10
C ILE A 36 7.42 -7.57 10.84
N LEU A 37 8.52 -6.81 10.96
CA LEU A 37 8.53 -5.38 10.69
C LEU A 37 8.05 -5.06 9.27
N ILE A 38 8.61 -5.76 8.26
CA ILE A 38 8.24 -5.57 6.85
C ILE A 38 6.78 -5.96 6.59
N PHE A 39 6.28 -6.99 7.27
CA PHE A 39 4.89 -7.39 7.16
C PHE A 39 3.93 -6.33 7.71
N ILE A 40 4.23 -5.75 8.86
CA ILE A 40 3.45 -4.66 9.45
C ILE A 40 3.46 -3.43 8.55
N ILE A 41 4.63 -3.06 8.02
CA ILE A 41 4.77 -1.94 7.06
C ILE A 41 3.96 -2.20 5.79
N ALA A 42 3.97 -3.43 5.27
CA ALA A 42 3.21 -3.76 4.08
C ALA A 42 1.69 -3.70 4.30
N ILE A 43 1.20 -4.13 5.47
CA ILE A 43 -0.20 -3.95 5.85
C ILE A 43 -0.56 -2.48 5.93
N LEU A 44 0.28 -1.65 6.57
CA LEU A 44 0.08 -0.21 6.65
C LEU A 44 0.02 0.43 5.25
N LEU A 45 0.88 0.02 4.31
CA LEU A 45 0.87 0.48 2.93
C LEU A 45 -0.42 0.10 2.19
N VAL A 46 -0.92 -1.12 2.40
CA VAL A 46 -2.19 -1.57 1.82
C VAL A 46 -3.36 -0.79 2.40
N CYS A 47 -3.44 -0.65 3.73
CA CYS A 47 -4.47 0.15 4.39
C CYS A 47 -4.44 1.61 3.93
N PHE A 48 -3.25 2.18 3.75
CA PHE A 48 -3.07 3.54 3.26
C PHE A 48 -3.52 3.68 1.80
N GLY A 49 -3.18 2.73 0.93
CA GLY A 49 -3.65 2.69 -0.45
C GLY A 49 -5.17 2.60 -0.56
N VAL A 50 -5.80 1.74 0.26
CA VAL A 50 -7.27 1.60 0.34
C VAL A 50 -7.91 2.87 0.88
N TYR A 51 -7.35 3.48 1.92
CA TYR A 51 -7.85 4.75 2.47
C TYR A 51 -7.82 5.87 1.44
N LEU A 52 -6.72 6.02 0.70
CA LEU A 52 -6.61 7.00 -0.38
C LEU A 52 -7.59 6.72 -1.52
N GLY A 53 -7.79 5.44 -1.88
CA GLY A 53 -8.78 5.04 -2.87
C GLY A 53 -10.21 5.40 -2.43
N ILE A 54 -10.60 5.05 -1.21
CA ILE A 54 -11.92 5.37 -0.65
C ILE A 54 -12.11 6.88 -0.53
N ARG A 55 -11.11 7.64 -0.07
CA ARG A 55 -11.19 9.11 -0.02
C ARG A 55 -11.34 9.72 -1.40
N GLY A 56 -10.59 9.22 -2.38
CA GLY A 56 -10.68 9.66 -3.77
C GLY A 56 -12.08 9.40 -4.36
N ILE A 57 -12.74 8.31 -3.96
CA ILE A 57 -14.11 7.98 -4.39
C ILE A 57 -15.15 8.79 -3.61
N ASN A 58 -15.12 8.79 -2.26
CA ASN A 58 -16.13 9.43 -1.40
C ASN A 58 -16.14 10.96 -1.47
N GLN A 59 -15.04 11.61 -1.84
CA GLN A 59 -15.07 13.06 -2.07
C GLN A 59 -15.73 13.46 -3.40
N TYR A 60 -16.07 12.49 -4.26
CA TYR A 60 -16.51 12.74 -5.64
C TYR A 60 -17.60 11.77 -6.16
N GLY A 61 -18.19 10.94 -5.30
CA GLY A 61 -19.34 10.08 -5.58
C GLY A 61 -20.66 10.75 -5.23
#